data_AF-A0A101XZZ3-F1
#
_entry.id   AF-A0A101XZZ3-F1
#
_cell.length_a   1.000
_cell.length_b   1.000
_cell.length_c   1.000
_cell.angle_alpha   90.00
_cell.angle_beta   90.00
_cell.angle_gamma   90.00
#
_symmetry.space_group_name_H-M   'P 1'
#
loop_
_entity.id
_entity.type
_entity.pdbx_description
1 polymer ?
#
loop_
_entity_poly.entity_id
_entity_poly.type
_entity_poly.pdbx_seq_one_letter_code
_entity_poly.pdbx_strand_id
1 'polypeptide(L)' 'MAERDRLRIRRAIRALLAQRAVLLERLEEINENLRRVPNPSRARRELLAARASIREALRLNRIAIRLLRSVL' A
#
# COMPACT_ATOMS: atom_id res chain seq x y z
N MET A 1 27.10 5.04 10.36
CA MET A 1 26.08 5.88 9.70
C MET A 1 25.99 7.21 10.42
N ALA A 2 25.91 8.35 9.71
CA ALA A 2 25.74 9.64 10.36
C ALA A 2 24.33 9.79 10.94
N GLU A 3 24.16 10.55 12.02
CA GLU A 3 22.85 10.75 12.66
C GLU A 3 21.82 11.39 11.71
N ARG A 4 22.30 12.22 10.78
CA ARG A 4 21.48 12.80 9.70
C ARG A 4 20.86 11.71 8.80
N ASP A 5 21.61 10.65 8.50
CA ASP A 5 21.12 9.55 7.64
C ASP A 5 20.09 8.69 8.39
N ARG A 6 20.33 8.40 9.68
CA ARG A 6 19.34 7.73 10.53
C ARG A 6 18.03 8.50 10.61
N LEU A 7 18.09 9.83 10.74
CA LEU A 7 16.90 10.68 10.75
C LEU A 7 16.14 10.62 9.42
N ARG A 8 16.85 10.62 8.28
CA ARG A 8 16.25 10.47 6.94
C ARG A 8 15.55 9.12 6.79
N ILE A 9 16.20 8.03 7.21
CA ILE A 9 15.62 6.68 7.17
C ILE A 9 14.36 6.60 8.04
N ARG A 10 14.39 7.13 9.27
CA ARG A 10 13.21 7.19 10.15
C ARG A 10 12.05 7.97 9.53
N ARG A 11 12.34 9.10 8.87
CA ARG A 11 11.32 9.89 8.14
C ARG A 11 10.74 9.10 6.96
N ALA A 12 11.57 8.41 6.18
CA ALA A 12 11.11 7.56 5.09
C ALA A 12 10.21 6.42 5.58
N ILE A 13 10.58 5.75 6.68
CA ILE A 13 9.74 4.71 7.30
C ILE A 13 8.38 5.28 7.72
N ARG A 14 8.33 6.47 8.34
CA ARG A 14 7.07 7.11 8.72
C ARG A 14 6.19 7.42 7.51
N ALA A 15 6.77 7.94 6.43
CA ALA A 15 6.04 8.19 5.19
C ALA A 15 5.47 6.91 4.57
N LEU A 16 6.24 5.82 4.57
CA LEU A 16 5.76 4.51 4.09
C LEU A 16 4.64 3.95 4.97
N LEU A 17 4.70 4.12 6.29
CA LEU A 17 3.62 3.72 7.19
C LEU A 17 2.34 4.52 6.94
N ALA A 18 2.45 5.83 6.70
CA ALA A 18 1.30 6.67 6.33
C ALA A 18 0.71 6.23 4.97
N GLN A 19 1.55 6.00 3.96
CA GLN A 19 1.12 5.48 2.67
C GLN A 19 0.40 4.14 2.81
N ARG A 20 0.88 3.26 3.70
CA ARG A 20 0.24 1.96 3.96
C ARG A 20 -1.18 2.13 4.51
N ALA A 21 -1.40 3.08 5.41
CA ALA A 21 -2.74 3.36 5.94
C ALA A 21 -3.70 3.77 4.81
N VAL A 22 -3.28 4.70 3.96
CA VAL A 22 -4.07 5.13 2.78
C VAL A 22 -4.37 3.96 1.84
N LEU A 23 -3.38 3.11 1.57
CA LEU A 23 -3.58 1.94 0.70
C LEU A 23 -4.57 0.91 1.29
N LEU A 24 -4.60 0.74 2.62
CA LEU A 24 -5.55 -0.15 3.28
C LEU A 24 -6.98 0.40 3.19
N GLU A 25 -7.17 1.69 3.45
CA GLU A 25 -8.46 2.36 3.30
C GLU A 25 -8.98 2.24 1.86
N ARG A 26 -8.14 2.52 0.86
CA ARG A 26 -8.50 2.33 -0.55
C ARG A 26 -8.83 0.87 -0.90
N LEU A 27 -8.17 -0.09 -0.27
CA LEU A 27 -8.49 -1.51 -0.47
C LEU A 27 -9.87 -1.86 0.08
N GLU A 28 -10.24 -1.31 1.23
CA GLU A 28 -11.57 -1.46 1.84
C GLU A 28 -12.65 -0.87 0.95
N GLU A 29 -12.45 0.35 0.42
CA GLU A 29 -13.37 0.98 -0.54
C GLU A 29 -13.58 0.11 -1.79
N ILE A 30 -12.50 -0.42 -2.39
CA ILE A 30 -12.60 -1.31 -3.55
C ILE A 30 -13.37 -2.59 -3.20
N ASN A 31 -13.13 -3.17 -2.03
CA ASN A 31 -13.82 -4.38 -1.60
C ASN A 31 -15.32 -4.12 -1.40
N GLU A 32 -15.69 -2.96 -0.85
CA GLU A 32 -17.09 -2.57 -0.69
C GLU A 32 -17.76 -2.35 -2.05
N ASN A 33 -17.10 -1.68 -2.99
CA ASN A 33 -17.61 -1.52 -4.35
C ASN A 33 -17.78 -2.88 -5.06
N LEU A 34 -16.85 -3.81 -4.87
CA LEU A 34 -16.95 -5.17 -5.40
C LEU A 34 -18.13 -5.97 -4.83
N ARG A 35 -18.71 -5.62 -3.68
CA ARG A 35 -19.93 -6.27 -3.18
C ARG A 35 -21.18 -5.77 -3.92
N ARG A 36 -21.15 -4.52 -4.38
CA ARG A 36 -22.31 -3.83 -4.98
C ARG A 36 -22.37 -3.99 -6.50
N VAL A 37 -21.22 -4.19 -7.16
CA VAL A 37 -21.16 -4.26 -8.62
C VAL A 37 -21.49 -5.69 -9.12
N PRO A 38 -22.48 -5.86 -10.03
CA PRO A 38 -22.90 -7.16 -10.52
C PRO A 38 -21.81 -7.91 -11.30
N ASN A 39 -21.91 -9.24 -11.28
CA ASN A 39 -21.04 -10.16 -12.01
C ASN A 39 -21.84 -10.88 -13.12
N PRO A 40 -21.42 -10.85 -14.40
CA PRO A 40 -20.24 -10.18 -14.96
C PRO A 40 -20.50 -8.71 -15.36
N SER A 41 -19.50 -7.85 -15.17
CA SER A 41 -19.52 -6.49 -15.72
C SER A 41 -18.09 -5.97 -15.97
N ARG A 42 -17.94 -5.02 -16.89
CA ARG A 42 -16.66 -4.35 -17.14
C ARG A 42 -16.14 -3.64 -15.88
N ALA A 43 -17.00 -2.90 -15.21
CA ALA A 43 -16.68 -2.22 -13.95
C ALA A 43 -16.12 -3.19 -12.89
N ARG A 44 -16.69 -4.40 -12.77
CA ARG A 44 -16.17 -5.42 -11.84
C ARG A 44 -14.75 -5.86 -12.19
N ARG A 45 -14.43 -6.04 -13.47
CA ARG A 45 -13.07 -6.40 -13.92
C ARG A 45 -12.06 -5.30 -13.58
N GLU A 46 -12.43 -4.04 -13.79
CA GLU A 46 -11.60 -2.89 -13.46
C GLU A 46 -11.35 -2.78 -11.94
N LEU A 47 -12.38 -2.99 -11.13
CA LEU A 47 -12.23 -3.03 -9.66
C LEU A 47 -11.35 -4.20 -9.19
N LEU A 48 -11.47 -5.38 -9.80
CA LEU A 48 -10.62 -6.52 -9.48
C LEU A 48 -9.14 -6.25 -9.83
N ALA A 49 -8.88 -5.60 -10.97
CA ALA A 49 -7.54 -5.17 -11.37
C ALA A 49 -6.98 -4.14 -10.38
N ALA A 50 -7.76 -3.11 -10.03
CA ALA A 50 -7.37 -2.11 -9.04
C ALA A 50 -7.06 -2.76 -7.67
N ARG A 51 -7.88 -3.73 -7.24
CA ARG A 51 -7.63 -4.50 -6.02
C ARG A 51 -6.28 -5.22 -6.06
N ALA A 52 -5.94 -5.85 -7.19
CA ALA A 52 -4.66 -6.53 -7.35
C ALA A 52 -3.49 -5.54 -7.26
N SER A 53 -3.58 -4.39 -7.93
CA SER A 53 -2.57 -3.33 -7.87
C SER A 53 -2.36 -2.79 -6.46
N ILE A 54 -3.43 -2.55 -5.68
CA ILE A 54 -3.29 -2.09 -4.29
C ILE A 54 -2.63 -3.15 -3.41
N ARG A 55 -2.98 -4.43 -3.57
CA ARG A 55 -2.34 -5.52 -2.80
C ARG A 55 -0.84 -5.61 -3.11
N GLU A 56 -0.45 -5.40 -4.37
CA GLU A 56 0.95 -5.35 -4.76
C GLU A 56 1.67 -4.13 -4.18
N ALA A 57 1.05 -2.94 -4.21
CA ALA A 57 1.59 -1.74 -3.57
C ALA A 57 1.81 -1.95 -2.06
N LEU A 58 0.86 -2.59 -1.35
CA LEU A 58 1.02 -2.95 0.07
C LEU A 58 2.18 -3.94 0.31
N ARG A 59 2.36 -4.90 -0.60
CA ARG A 59 3.49 -5.86 -0.54
C ARG A 59 4.82 -5.14 -0.69
N LEU A 60 4.96 -4.28 -1.70
CA LEU A 60 6.17 -3.49 -1.95
C LEU A 60 6.46 -2.52 -0.80
N ASN A 61 5.44 -1.86 -0.25
CA ASN A 61 5.57 -0.98 0.91
C ASN A 61 6.12 -1.74 2.13
N ARG A 62 5.62 -2.96 2.40
CA ARG A 62 6.14 -3.82 3.47
C ARG A 62 7.61 -4.18 3.25
N ILE A 63 8.00 -4.49 2.02
CA ILE A 63 9.39 -4.79 1.67
C ILE A 63 10.28 -3.57 1.90
N ALA A 64 9.88 -2.39 1.40
CA ALA A 64 10.63 -1.14 1.58
C ALA A 64 10.85 -0.81 3.06
N ILE A 65 9.82 -0.93 3.89
CA ILE A 65 9.95 -0.73 5.35
C ILE A 65 10.95 -1.72 5.96
N ARG A 66 10.91 -2.99 5.55
CA ARG A 66 11.83 -4.02 6.06
C ARG A 66 13.28 -3.69 5.67
N LEU A 67 13.52 -3.31 4.42
CA LEU A 67 14.85 -2.93 3.93
C LEU A 67 15.39 -1.69 4.64
N LEU A 68 14.56 -0.67 4.86
CA LEU A 68 14.98 0.51 5.59
C LEU A 68 15.29 0.22 7.07
N ARG A 69 14.54 -0.70 7.70
CA ARG A 69 14.80 -1.12 9.08
C ARG A 69 16.08 -1.96 9.23
N SER A 70 16.49 -2.71 8.20
CA SER A 70 17.72 -3.52 8.27
C SER A 70 18.99 -2.68 8.18
N VAL A 71 18.90 -1.44 7.68
CA VAL A 71 20.03 -0.52 7.55
C VAL A 71 20.02 0.61 8.58
N LEU A 72 19.00 0.66 9.45
CA LEU A 72 18.86 1.66 10.51
C LEU A 72 19.71 1.30 11.73
#